data_AF-A0A2E0HU57-F1
#
_entry.id   AF-A0A2E0HU57-F1
#
_cell.length_a   1.000
_cell.length_b   1.000
_cell.length_c   1.000
_cell.angle_alpha   90.00
_cell.angle_beta   90.00
_cell.angle_gamma   90.00
#
_symmetry.space_group_name_H-M   'P 1'
#
loop_
_entity.id
_entity.type
_entity.pdbx_description
1 polymer ?
#
loop_
_entity_poly.entity_id
_entity_poly.type
_entity_poly.pdbx_seq_one_letter_code
_entity_poly.pdbx_strand_id
1 'polypeptide(L)'
;MNENTEPSLNIYLIGGNSVIGKSILRGVLKKYENFSLKITSFVRSEFQEKTIGEKITVNNYLECLDHINSKSSCKEVPNIYIISFGVLVEEKNSENFLNNLKYHLDINTFQSFEIFKFLLKLDKTKEIHIVSSVLGDFIRPSLYSYSFSKNLLELLISNIDLKKNLKNKYFVWKPAFVNSKLNKNRSASFIKTNPEKITNLVLNTNKSGSYYIPKYAVFFTLIAKYTTPLIKFIDKKN
;
A
#
# COMPACT_ATOMS: atom_id res chain seq x y z
N MET A 1 -43.29 7.62 -3.02
CA MET A 1 -42.15 7.48 -3.95
C MET A 1 -40.91 7.33 -3.10
N ASN A 2 -40.37 6.11 -2.96
CA ASN A 2 -39.07 5.92 -2.33
C ASN A 2 -38.03 6.19 -3.40
N GLU A 3 -37.39 7.35 -3.35
CA GLU A 3 -36.12 7.54 -4.04
C GLU A 3 -35.13 6.57 -3.39
N ASN A 4 -34.95 5.39 -4.01
CA ASN A 4 -33.83 4.51 -3.73
C ASN A 4 -32.57 5.25 -4.19
N THR A 5 -32.11 6.19 -3.35
CA THR A 5 -30.81 6.83 -3.54
C THR A 5 -29.76 5.75 -3.37
N GLU A 6 -29.00 5.48 -4.43
CA GLU A 6 -27.89 4.55 -4.37
C GLU A 6 -26.95 4.97 -3.23
N PRO A 7 -26.50 4.04 -2.38
CA PRO A 7 -25.61 4.39 -1.30
C PRO A 7 -24.30 4.97 -1.88
N SER A 8 -23.80 6.05 -1.28
CA SER A 8 -22.61 6.75 -1.78
C SER A 8 -21.35 6.35 -1.02
N LEU A 9 -20.19 6.40 -1.70
CA LEU A 9 -18.87 6.21 -1.11
C LEU A 9 -17.85 7.16 -1.73
N ASN A 10 -16.93 7.64 -0.88
CA ASN A 10 -15.72 8.29 -1.36
C ASN A 10 -14.54 7.31 -1.30
N ILE A 11 -13.68 7.36 -2.31
CA ILE A 11 -12.45 6.56 -2.37
C ILE A 11 -11.26 7.48 -2.60
N TYR A 12 -10.30 7.42 -1.69
CA TYR A 12 -9.06 8.21 -1.75
C TYR A 12 -7.88 7.30 -2.06
N LEU A 13 -7.28 7.46 -3.23
CA LEU A 13 -6.07 6.75 -3.63
C LEU A 13 -4.83 7.63 -3.43
N ILE A 14 -4.02 7.31 -2.43
CA ILE A 14 -2.77 8.00 -2.12
C ILE A 14 -1.63 7.24 -2.80
N GLY A 15 -0.98 7.88 -3.78
CA GLY A 15 -0.08 7.20 -4.71
C GLY A 15 -0.80 6.77 -5.99
N GLY A 16 -1.59 7.65 -6.59
CA GLY A 16 -2.37 7.39 -7.82
C GLY A 16 -1.54 7.01 -9.06
N ASN A 17 -0.23 7.19 -9.01
CA ASN A 17 0.74 6.72 -10.00
C ASN A 17 1.14 5.24 -9.81
N SER A 18 0.82 4.62 -8.67
CA SER A 18 1.18 3.24 -8.36
C SER A 18 0.36 2.23 -9.16
N VAL A 19 1.04 1.33 -9.87
CA VAL A 19 0.41 0.19 -10.56
C VAL A 19 -0.34 -0.71 -9.56
N ILE A 20 0.25 -0.93 -8.37
CA ILE A 20 -0.38 -1.72 -7.30
C ILE A 20 -1.62 -0.98 -6.77
N GLY A 21 -1.50 0.32 -6.49
CA GLY A 21 -2.60 1.14 -5.99
C GLY A 21 -3.79 1.20 -6.94
N LYS A 22 -3.53 1.40 -8.24
CA LYS A 22 -4.57 1.35 -9.28
C LYS A 22 -5.25 -0.03 -9.36
N SER A 23 -4.51 -1.11 -9.12
CA SER A 23 -5.05 -2.47 -9.12
C SER A 23 -5.92 -2.75 -7.90
N ILE A 24 -5.52 -2.25 -6.72
CA ILE A 24 -6.35 -2.29 -5.51
C ILE A 24 -7.62 -1.48 -5.73
N LEU A 25 -7.50 -0.26 -6.25
CA LEU A 25 -8.65 0.59 -6.57
C LEU A 25 -9.64 -0.15 -7.48
N ARG A 26 -9.17 -0.76 -8.58
CA ARG A 26 -10.05 -1.56 -9.46
C ARG A 26 -10.77 -2.69 -8.73
N GLY A 27 -10.11 -3.37 -7.79
CA GLY A 27 -10.74 -4.40 -6.96
C GLY A 27 -11.84 -3.82 -6.06
N VAL A 28 -11.58 -2.66 -5.45
CA VAL A 28 -12.56 -1.92 -4.64
C VAL A 28 -13.75 -1.44 -5.48
N LEU A 29 -13.50 -0.90 -6.68
CA LEU A 29 -14.57 -0.45 -7.58
C LEU A 29 -15.52 -1.58 -7.96
N LYS A 30 -14.98 -2.76 -8.28
CA LYS A 30 -15.79 -3.96 -8.57
C LYS A 30 -16.56 -4.43 -7.33
N LYS A 31 -15.94 -4.39 -6.16
CA LYS A 31 -16.57 -4.80 -4.88
C LYS A 31 -17.75 -3.92 -4.50
N TYR A 32 -17.72 -2.65 -4.89
CA TYR A 32 -18.74 -1.65 -4.57
C TYR A 32 -19.42 -1.08 -5.84
N GLU A 33 -19.63 -1.92 -6.85
CA GLU A 33 -20.21 -1.50 -8.13
C GLU A 33 -21.65 -0.95 -8.02
N ASN A 34 -22.39 -1.35 -6.97
CA ASN A 34 -23.75 -0.87 -6.68
C ASN A 34 -23.79 0.42 -5.83
N PHE A 35 -22.68 1.14 -5.71
CA PHE A 35 -22.59 2.41 -4.98
C PHE A 35 -22.31 3.56 -5.93
N SER A 36 -22.77 4.75 -5.58
CA SER A 36 -22.30 5.98 -6.22
C SER A 36 -20.90 6.33 -5.73
N LEU A 37 -19.89 6.24 -6.59
CA LEU A 37 -18.47 6.33 -6.22
C LEU A 37 -17.85 7.68 -6.62
N LYS A 38 -17.34 8.42 -5.63
CA LYS A 38 -16.48 9.59 -5.85
C LYS A 38 -15.03 9.22 -5.58
N ILE A 39 -14.16 9.39 -6.57
CA ILE A 39 -12.77 8.95 -6.48
C ILE A 39 -11.84 10.17 -6.54
N THR A 40 -10.93 10.29 -5.57
CA THR A 40 -9.86 11.28 -5.55
C THR A 40 -8.51 10.56 -5.50
N SER A 41 -7.63 10.85 -6.46
CA SER A 41 -6.30 10.27 -6.59
C SER A 41 -5.21 11.32 -6.34
N PHE A 42 -4.40 11.11 -5.32
CA PHE A 42 -3.24 11.95 -4.99
C PHE A 42 -1.99 11.44 -5.70
N VAL A 43 -1.31 12.29 -6.46
CA VAL A 43 -0.08 11.95 -7.20
C VAL A 43 1.01 12.97 -6.93
N ARG A 44 2.27 12.51 -6.91
CA ARG A 44 3.45 13.39 -6.93
C ARG A 44 3.90 13.60 -8.37
N SER A 45 4.25 14.85 -8.73
CA SER A 45 4.74 15.29 -10.06
C SER A 45 3.78 15.13 -11.25
N GLU A 46 4.14 15.70 -12.40
CA GLU A 46 3.43 15.55 -13.68
C GLU A 46 3.47 14.10 -14.16
N PHE A 47 2.54 13.30 -13.65
CA PHE A 47 2.31 11.95 -14.12
C PHE A 47 1.42 11.99 -15.37
N GLN A 48 1.96 11.55 -16.50
CA GLN A 48 1.32 11.57 -17.83
C GLN A 48 0.27 10.46 -18.03
N GLU A 49 0.28 9.38 -17.24
CA GLU A 49 -0.72 8.32 -17.42
C GLU A 49 -2.07 8.71 -16.80
N LYS A 50 -3.15 8.22 -17.41
CA LYS A 50 -4.50 8.39 -16.88
C LYS A 50 -4.59 7.90 -15.42
N THR A 51 -4.98 8.81 -14.54
CA THR A 51 -5.42 8.52 -13.16
C THR A 51 -6.92 8.19 -13.18
N ILE A 52 -7.37 7.43 -12.19
CA ILE A 52 -8.80 7.13 -12.01
C ILE A 52 -9.38 8.17 -11.05
N GLY A 53 -10.45 8.87 -11.45
CA GLY A 53 -11.08 9.91 -10.65
C GLY A 53 -10.40 11.29 -10.72
N GLU A 54 -10.81 12.17 -9.81
CA GLU A 54 -10.26 13.52 -9.63
C GLU A 54 -8.77 13.43 -9.26
N LYS A 55 -7.89 14.07 -10.02
CA LYS A 55 -6.45 14.11 -9.75
C LYS A 55 -6.09 15.32 -8.90
N ILE A 56 -5.39 15.09 -7.79
CA ILE A 56 -4.77 16.14 -6.97
C ILE A 56 -3.26 15.91 -6.99
N THR A 57 -2.52 16.92 -7.42
CA THR A 57 -1.05 16.90 -7.39
C THR A 57 -0.58 17.41 -6.04
N VAL A 58 0.34 16.68 -5.41
CA VAL A 58 0.94 17.04 -4.12
C VAL A 58 2.46 16.98 -4.22
N ASN A 59 3.19 17.79 -3.46
CA ASN A 59 4.66 17.71 -3.43
C ASN A 59 5.11 16.55 -2.54
N ASN A 60 4.45 16.42 -1.38
CA ASN A 60 4.57 15.31 -0.44
C ASN A 60 3.19 14.65 -0.23
N TYR A 61 3.14 13.33 -0.08
CA TYR A 61 1.88 12.63 0.20
C TYR A 61 1.23 13.02 1.53
N LEU A 62 1.97 13.59 2.50
CA LEU A 62 1.37 14.15 3.72
C LEU A 62 0.39 15.30 3.45
N GLU A 63 0.56 16.05 2.36
CA GLU A 63 -0.38 17.12 1.97
C GLU A 63 -1.78 16.58 1.63
N CYS A 64 -1.91 15.28 1.36
CA CYS A 64 -3.24 14.68 1.16
C CYS A 64 -4.13 14.81 2.41
N LEU A 65 -3.53 14.92 3.59
CA LEU A 65 -4.26 15.01 4.85
C LEU A 65 -5.10 16.29 4.94
N ASP A 66 -4.61 17.41 4.41
CA ASP A 66 -5.34 18.69 4.40
C ASP A 66 -6.58 18.62 3.49
N HIS A 67 -6.44 17.96 2.34
CA HIS A 67 -7.55 17.70 1.41
C HIS A 67 -8.57 16.73 1.99
N ILE A 68 -8.10 15.67 2.67
CA ILE A 68 -8.99 14.72 3.33
C ILE A 68 -9.70 15.42 4.49
N ASN A 69 -9.00 16.19 5.33
CA ASN A 69 -9.59 16.89 6.47
C ASN A 69 -10.68 17.88 6.03
N SER A 70 -10.36 18.74 5.05
CA SER A 70 -11.30 19.74 4.52
C SER A 70 -12.54 19.12 3.86
N LYS A 71 -12.40 18.03 3.10
CA LYS A 71 -13.52 17.33 2.44
C LYS A 71 -14.26 16.33 3.35
N SER A 72 -13.60 15.80 4.39
CA SER A 72 -14.20 14.86 5.37
C SER A 72 -15.23 15.53 6.28
N SER A 73 -15.39 16.85 6.17
CA SER A 73 -16.52 17.61 6.70
C SER A 73 -17.87 17.19 6.10
N CYS A 74 -17.91 16.42 5.00
CA CYS A 74 -19.09 15.64 4.60
C CYS A 74 -19.29 14.45 5.55
N LYS A 75 -19.74 14.72 6.78
CA LYS A 75 -19.91 13.80 7.92
C LYS A 75 -20.81 12.57 7.65
N GLU A 76 -21.43 12.47 6.49
CA GLU A 76 -22.48 11.49 6.18
C GLU A 76 -22.01 10.33 5.29
N VAL A 77 -21.00 10.54 4.44
CA VAL A 77 -20.61 9.54 3.42
C VAL A 77 -19.43 8.68 3.91
N PRO A 78 -19.52 7.33 3.87
CA PRO A 78 -18.41 6.47 4.23
C PRO A 78 -17.22 6.56 3.25
N ASN A 79 -16.01 6.42 3.80
CA ASN A 79 -14.77 6.64 3.06
C ASN A 79 -13.92 5.36 2.99
N ILE A 80 -13.32 5.10 1.84
CA ILE A 80 -12.30 4.08 1.63
C ILE A 80 -10.98 4.77 1.31
N TYR A 81 -9.91 4.35 1.98
CA TYR A 81 -8.58 4.91 1.78
C TYR A 81 -7.62 3.84 1.26
N ILE A 82 -6.78 4.20 0.29
CA ILE A 82 -5.76 3.31 -0.28
C ILE A 82 -4.40 4.02 -0.18
N ILE A 83 -3.54 3.58 0.74
CA ILE A 83 -2.18 4.05 0.93
C ILE A 83 -1.25 3.18 0.07
N SER A 84 -0.87 3.67 -1.11
CA SER A 84 -0.11 2.91 -2.09
C SER A 84 0.99 3.76 -2.75
N PHE A 85 1.89 4.30 -1.94
CA PHE A 85 3.13 4.90 -2.42
C PHE A 85 4.34 4.23 -1.77
N GLY A 86 5.51 4.50 -2.34
CA GLY A 86 6.77 4.03 -1.80
C GLY A 86 7.91 4.23 -2.77
N VAL A 87 9.12 4.08 -2.23
CA VAL A 87 10.38 4.21 -2.95
C VAL A 87 11.20 2.93 -2.75
N LEU A 88 12.06 2.64 -3.72
CA LEU A 88 12.92 1.48 -3.72
C LEU A 88 14.25 1.88 -4.35
N VAL A 89 15.34 1.58 -3.63
CA VAL A 89 16.72 1.81 -4.04
C VAL A 89 17.48 0.55 -3.64
N GLU A 90 18.34 0.04 -4.51
CA GLU A 90 19.16 -1.14 -4.24
C GLU A 90 20.42 -0.78 -3.46
N GLU A 91 20.86 -1.70 -2.61
CA GLU A 91 22.10 -1.60 -1.86
C GLU A 91 23.28 -2.00 -2.77
N LYS A 92 23.75 -1.05 -3.59
CA LYS A 92 24.88 -1.30 -4.51
C LYS A 92 26.25 -1.25 -3.82
N ASN A 93 26.39 -0.43 -2.77
CA ASN A 93 27.61 -0.30 -1.97
C ASN A 93 27.27 0.12 -0.53
N SER A 94 28.18 -0.16 0.40
CA SER A 94 27.98 0.16 1.83
C SER A 94 27.98 1.66 2.12
N GLU A 95 28.66 2.47 1.31
CA GLU A 95 28.79 3.91 1.50
C GLU A 95 27.46 4.65 1.45
N ASN A 96 26.48 4.15 0.69
CA ASN A 96 25.15 4.76 0.57
C ASN A 96 24.09 4.15 1.49
N PHE A 97 24.46 3.15 2.30
CA PHE A 97 23.50 2.39 3.11
C PHE A 97 22.67 3.27 4.03
N LEU A 98 23.30 4.18 4.78
CA LEU A 98 22.59 5.06 5.73
C LEU A 98 21.65 6.02 5.01
N ASN A 99 22.04 6.51 3.82
CA ASN A 99 21.21 7.39 3.01
C ASN A 99 20.00 6.63 2.45
N ASN A 100 20.21 5.42 1.94
CA ASN A 100 19.12 4.53 1.50
C ASN A 100 18.17 4.22 2.65
N LEU A 101 18.71 3.82 3.81
CA LEU A 101 17.92 3.53 5.00
C LEU A 101 17.07 4.72 5.43
N LYS A 102 17.65 5.91 5.55
CA LYS A 102 16.91 7.14 5.89
C LYS A 102 15.80 7.43 4.88
N TYR A 103 16.10 7.32 3.59
CA TYR A 103 15.16 7.59 2.51
C TYR A 103 13.98 6.60 2.48
N HIS A 104 14.25 5.29 2.64
CA HIS A 104 13.19 4.29 2.72
C HIS A 104 12.35 4.43 3.97
N LEU A 105 12.97 4.69 5.14
CA LEU A 105 12.23 4.89 6.38
C LEU A 105 11.30 6.10 6.31
N ASP A 106 11.79 7.24 5.82
CA ASP A 106 10.99 8.46 5.69
C ASP A 106 9.70 8.20 4.90
N ILE A 107 9.83 7.63 3.69
CA ILE A 107 8.69 7.51 2.78
C ILE A 107 7.88 6.23 3.04
N ASN A 108 8.54 5.07 3.06
CA ASN A 108 7.83 3.78 3.15
C ASN A 108 7.31 3.50 4.56
N THR A 109 7.89 4.10 5.60
CA THR A 109 7.51 3.86 6.98
C THR A 109 6.80 5.07 7.57
N PHE A 110 7.51 6.19 7.79
CA PHE A 110 6.99 7.28 8.60
C PHE A 110 5.82 8.00 7.94
N GLN A 111 5.97 8.46 6.69
CA GLN A 111 4.86 9.10 5.97
C GLN A 111 3.64 8.16 5.83
N SER A 112 3.87 6.90 5.50
CA SER A 112 2.80 5.90 5.37
C SER A 112 2.06 5.68 6.70
N PHE A 113 2.80 5.60 7.81
CA PHE A 113 2.25 5.39 9.14
C PHE A 113 1.54 6.63 9.70
N GLU A 114 2.07 7.84 9.46
CA GLU A 114 1.43 9.09 9.85
C GLU A 114 0.06 9.26 9.19
N ILE A 115 0.00 8.99 7.88
CA ILE A 115 -1.26 8.98 7.13
C ILE A 115 -2.20 7.94 7.72
N PHE A 116 -1.74 6.70 7.93
CA PHE A 116 -2.56 5.66 8.52
C PHE A 116 -3.14 6.07 9.89
N LYS A 117 -2.30 6.62 10.78
CA LYS A 117 -2.69 7.10 12.11
C LYS A 117 -3.71 8.23 12.03
N PHE A 118 -3.58 9.13 11.05
CA PHE A 118 -4.57 10.18 10.80
C PHE A 118 -5.92 9.58 10.40
N LEU A 119 -5.91 8.67 9.41
CA LEU A 119 -7.14 8.04 8.88
C LEU A 119 -7.91 7.25 9.94
N LEU A 120 -7.22 6.62 10.89
CA LEU A 120 -7.84 5.92 12.01
C LEU A 120 -8.67 6.84 12.92
N LYS A 121 -8.39 8.15 12.94
CA LYS A 121 -9.14 9.13 13.73
C LYS A 121 -10.39 9.65 13.02
N LEU A 122 -10.51 9.41 11.72
CA LEU A 122 -11.63 9.91 10.92
C LEU A 122 -12.89 9.08 11.15
N ASP A 123 -13.98 9.78 11.39
CA ASP A 123 -15.31 9.18 11.40
C ASP A 123 -15.67 8.62 10.01
N LYS A 124 -16.59 7.66 9.99
CA LYS A 124 -17.11 7.03 8.75
C LYS A 124 -16.05 6.36 7.86
N THR A 125 -14.86 6.09 8.37
CA THR A 125 -13.90 5.17 7.73
C THR A 125 -14.55 3.80 7.53
N LYS A 126 -14.65 3.34 6.29
CA LYS A 126 -15.19 2.03 5.90
C LYS A 126 -14.07 1.01 5.75
N GLU A 127 -13.08 1.30 4.90
CA GLU A 127 -11.90 0.45 4.68
C GLU A 127 -10.61 1.29 4.57
N ILE A 128 -9.49 0.77 5.06
CA ILE A 128 -8.16 1.33 4.85
C ILE A 128 -7.26 0.23 4.25
N HIS A 129 -6.80 0.42 3.02
CA HIS A 129 -5.88 -0.48 2.35
C HIS A 129 -4.47 0.10 2.41
N ILE A 130 -3.50 -0.71 2.84
CA ILE A 130 -2.10 -0.30 3.01
C ILE A 130 -1.21 -1.23 2.21
N VAL A 131 -0.35 -0.67 1.36
CA VAL A 131 0.58 -1.46 0.55
C VAL A 131 1.93 -1.62 1.25
N SER A 132 2.19 -2.84 1.69
CA SER A 132 3.50 -3.28 2.16
C SER A 132 4.23 -4.07 1.06
N SER A 133 4.90 -5.17 1.42
CA SER A 133 5.61 -6.06 0.52
C SER A 133 5.81 -7.42 1.19
N VAL A 134 5.94 -8.49 0.39
CA VAL A 134 6.46 -9.78 0.91
C VAL A 134 7.86 -9.63 1.53
N LEU A 135 8.61 -8.61 1.12
CA LEU A 135 9.92 -8.28 1.67
C LEU A 135 9.86 -7.62 3.05
N GLY A 136 8.66 -7.33 3.57
CA GLY A 136 8.48 -6.91 4.96
C GLY A 136 8.59 -8.07 5.96
N ASP A 137 8.50 -9.33 5.49
CA ASP A 137 8.51 -10.51 6.36
C ASP A 137 9.89 -11.19 6.46
N PHE A 138 10.83 -10.81 5.59
CA PHE A 138 12.22 -11.27 5.63
C PHE A 138 13.16 -10.21 5.03
N ILE A 139 14.41 -10.23 5.47
CA ILE A 139 15.42 -9.28 4.99
C ILE A 139 16.11 -9.85 3.76
N ARG A 140 16.02 -9.13 2.64
CA ARG A 140 16.83 -9.37 1.44
C ARG A 140 18.03 -8.40 1.44
N PRO A 141 19.29 -8.86 1.52
CA PRO A 141 20.46 -7.98 1.69
C PRO A 141 20.62 -6.87 0.64
N SER A 142 20.46 -7.18 -0.65
CA SER A 142 20.49 -6.22 -1.77
C SER A 142 19.39 -5.16 -1.70
N LEU A 143 18.41 -5.35 -0.82
CA LEU A 143 17.28 -4.47 -0.56
C LEU A 143 17.07 -4.23 0.94
N TYR A 144 18.15 -4.27 1.73
CA TYR A 144 18.04 -4.29 3.17
C TYR A 144 17.17 -3.12 3.69
N SER A 145 17.50 -1.90 3.32
CA SER A 145 16.77 -0.68 3.72
C SER A 145 15.29 -0.73 3.32
N TYR A 146 14.98 -1.17 2.10
CA TYR A 146 13.61 -1.35 1.64
C TYR A 146 12.85 -2.42 2.46
N SER A 147 13.41 -3.63 2.59
CA SER A 147 12.85 -4.72 3.39
C SER A 147 12.58 -4.28 4.83
N PHE A 148 13.58 -3.65 5.45
CA PHE A 148 13.49 -3.14 6.81
C PHE A 148 12.41 -2.06 6.95
N SER A 149 12.30 -1.12 6.01
CA SER A 149 11.26 -0.08 6.05
C SER A 149 9.83 -0.66 6.00
N LYS A 150 9.61 -1.71 5.20
CA LYS A 150 8.32 -2.40 5.12
C LYS A 150 8.04 -3.22 6.37
N ASN A 151 9.05 -3.90 6.92
CA ASN A 151 8.94 -4.60 8.19
C ASN A 151 8.55 -3.64 9.33
N LEU A 152 9.25 -2.52 9.45
CA LEU A 152 8.99 -1.53 10.50
C LEU A 152 7.60 -0.90 10.37
N LEU A 153 7.14 -0.60 9.16
CA LEU A 153 5.77 -0.12 8.93
C LEU A 153 4.74 -1.11 9.49
N GLU A 154 4.91 -2.41 9.20
CA GLU A 154 3.99 -3.43 9.68
C GLU A 154 4.04 -3.60 11.21
N LEU A 155 5.23 -3.53 11.80
CA LEU A 155 5.38 -3.54 13.26
C LEU A 155 4.64 -2.36 13.89
N LEU A 156 4.81 -1.14 13.36
CA LEU A 156 4.10 0.05 13.85
C LEU A 156 2.58 -0.09 13.71
N ILE A 157 2.08 -0.60 12.59
CA ILE A 157 0.65 -0.87 12.38
C ILE A 157 0.13 -1.92 13.35
N SER A 158 0.89 -2.99 13.62
CA SER A 158 0.47 -4.08 14.51
C SER A 158 0.43 -3.69 15.99
N ASN A 159 1.26 -2.74 16.40
CA ASN A 159 1.38 -2.28 17.78
C ASN A 159 0.51 -1.05 18.10
N ILE A 160 -0.24 -0.52 17.13
CA ILE A 160 -1.15 0.58 17.41
C ILE A 160 -2.37 0.06 18.17
N ASP A 161 -2.70 0.72 19.28
CA ASP A 161 -3.92 0.38 20.02
C ASP A 161 -5.16 0.87 19.25
N LEU A 162 -5.92 -0.08 18.73
CA LEU A 162 -7.09 0.19 17.90
C LEU A 162 -8.37 -0.04 18.68
N LYS A 163 -9.27 0.95 18.64
CA LYS A 163 -10.68 0.74 19.01
C LYS A 163 -11.23 -0.48 18.25
N LYS A 164 -12.02 -1.31 18.92
CA LYS A 164 -12.56 -2.59 18.40
C LYS A 164 -13.23 -2.44 17.03
N ASN A 165 -13.88 -1.30 16.77
CA ASN A 165 -14.56 -0.98 15.51
C ASN A 165 -13.60 -0.65 14.34
N LEU A 166 -12.36 -0.27 14.61
CA LEU A 166 -11.32 0.03 13.60
C LEU A 166 -10.46 -1.19 13.27
N LYS A 167 -10.32 -2.12 14.23
CA LYS A 167 -9.52 -3.35 14.05
C LYS A 167 -9.97 -4.18 12.84
N ASN A 168 -11.27 -4.10 12.50
CA ASN A 168 -11.86 -4.87 11.40
C ASN A 168 -11.92 -4.12 10.06
N LYS A 169 -11.21 -2.99 9.93
CA LYS A 169 -11.36 -2.08 8.77
C LYS A 169 -10.10 -1.90 7.92
N TYR A 170 -8.95 -2.47 8.32
CA TYR A 170 -7.72 -2.28 7.56
C TYR A 170 -7.19 -3.57 6.92
N PHE A 171 -6.58 -3.41 5.75
CA PHE A 171 -6.10 -4.47 4.90
C PHE A 171 -4.65 -4.16 4.53
N VAL A 172 -3.73 -5.04 4.92
CA VAL A 172 -2.32 -4.92 4.56
C VAL A 172 -2.06 -5.83 3.36
N TRP A 173 -1.75 -5.24 2.22
CA TRP A 173 -1.45 -5.96 0.99
C TRP A 173 0.06 -6.16 0.87
N LYS A 174 0.48 -7.42 0.74
CA LYS A 174 1.88 -7.84 0.61
C LYS A 174 2.13 -8.39 -0.80
N PRO A 175 2.21 -7.52 -1.82
CA PRO A 175 2.54 -7.96 -3.16
C PRO A 175 3.99 -8.42 -3.22
N ALA A 176 4.22 -9.50 -3.98
CA ALA A 176 5.51 -9.91 -4.48
C ALA A 176 5.92 -9.01 -5.65
N PHE A 177 6.95 -9.40 -6.41
CA PHE A 177 7.42 -8.60 -7.53
C PHE A 177 6.30 -8.26 -8.52
N VAL A 178 6.13 -6.96 -8.80
CA VAL A 178 5.22 -6.43 -9.82
C VAL A 178 6.05 -5.62 -10.82
N ASN A 179 5.89 -5.92 -12.10
CA ASN A 179 6.49 -5.13 -13.16
C ASN A 179 5.90 -3.71 -13.13
N SER A 180 6.70 -2.73 -12.72
CA SER A 180 6.29 -1.34 -12.47
C SER A 180 7.49 -0.42 -12.51
N LYS A 181 7.26 0.90 -12.53
CA LYS A 181 8.34 1.90 -12.48
C LYS A 181 9.27 1.70 -11.27
N LEU A 182 8.73 1.23 -10.14
CA LEU A 182 9.49 0.93 -8.92
C LEU A 182 10.51 -0.21 -9.10
N ASN A 183 10.29 -1.09 -10.07
CA ASN A 183 11.15 -2.23 -10.39
C ASN A 183 11.76 -2.13 -11.80
N LYS A 184 11.72 -0.95 -12.43
CA LYS A 184 12.32 -0.72 -13.75
C LYS A 184 13.82 -1.03 -13.63
N ASN A 185 14.33 -1.99 -14.40
CA ASN A 185 15.70 -2.52 -14.40
C ASN A 185 16.01 -3.65 -13.41
N ARG A 186 15.00 -4.27 -12.80
CA ARG A 186 15.19 -5.40 -11.88
C ARG A 186 14.74 -6.70 -12.49
N SER A 187 15.51 -7.77 -12.31
CA SER A 187 15.10 -9.12 -12.69
C SER A 187 13.93 -9.57 -11.81
N ALA A 188 12.89 -10.11 -12.44
CA ALA A 188 11.74 -10.64 -11.71
C ALA A 188 12.17 -11.80 -10.81
N SER A 189 11.70 -11.79 -9.56
CA SER A 189 11.81 -12.97 -8.70
C SER A 189 10.90 -14.09 -9.19
N PHE A 190 11.22 -15.34 -8.81
CA PHE A 190 10.35 -16.50 -9.03
C PHE A 190 8.93 -16.27 -8.48
N ILE A 191 8.84 -15.56 -7.36
CA ILE A 191 7.59 -15.14 -6.74
C ILE A 191 7.18 -13.80 -7.37
N LYS A 192 6.26 -13.84 -8.34
CA LYS A 192 5.77 -12.66 -9.06
C LYS A 192 4.25 -12.56 -8.99
N THR A 193 3.75 -11.33 -9.04
CA THR A 193 2.32 -11.05 -9.18
C THR A 193 2.08 -10.03 -10.29
N ASN A 194 0.81 -9.80 -10.62
CA ASN A 194 0.39 -8.89 -11.67
C ASN A 194 -0.86 -8.09 -11.21
N PRO A 195 -1.20 -7.00 -11.92
CA PRO A 195 -2.37 -6.17 -11.62
C PRO A 195 -3.69 -6.93 -11.48
N GLU A 196 -3.90 -7.94 -12.33
CA GLU A 196 -5.14 -8.72 -12.34
C GLU A 196 -5.28 -9.59 -11.08
N LYS A 197 -4.21 -10.29 -10.67
CA LYS A 197 -4.17 -11.06 -9.42
C LYS A 197 -4.43 -10.18 -8.20
N ILE A 198 -3.89 -8.96 -8.18
CA ILE A 198 -4.15 -7.99 -7.12
C ILE A 198 -5.64 -7.60 -7.12
N THR A 199 -6.18 -7.24 -8.28
CA THR A 199 -7.59 -6.84 -8.45
C THR A 199 -8.53 -7.95 -7.96
N ASN A 200 -8.31 -9.19 -8.42
CA ASN A 200 -9.15 -10.33 -8.08
C ASN A 200 -9.05 -10.70 -6.59
N LEU A 201 -7.87 -10.56 -5.98
CA LEU A 201 -7.76 -10.81 -4.55
C LEU A 201 -8.52 -9.78 -3.73
N VAL A 202 -8.40 -8.49 -4.07
CA VAL A 202 -9.08 -7.39 -3.36
C VAL A 202 -10.60 -7.53 -3.48
N LEU A 203 -11.11 -7.81 -4.68
CA LEU A 203 -12.53 -8.06 -4.94
C LEU A 203 -13.09 -9.15 -4.01
N ASN A 204 -12.36 -10.24 -3.84
CA ASN A 204 -12.81 -11.41 -3.08
C ASN A 204 -12.52 -11.34 -1.58
N THR A 205 -12.01 -10.21 -1.07
CA THR A 205 -11.56 -10.08 0.32
C THR A 205 -12.48 -9.15 1.12
N ASN A 206 -13.17 -9.74 2.09
CA ASN A 206 -14.16 -9.05 2.95
C ASN A 206 -13.72 -8.90 4.40
N LYS A 207 -12.65 -9.57 4.81
CA LYS A 207 -12.12 -9.52 6.18
C LYS A 207 -10.86 -8.69 6.21
N SER A 208 -10.67 -7.91 7.27
CA SER A 208 -9.40 -7.24 7.54
C SER A 208 -8.28 -8.25 7.79
N GLY A 209 -7.04 -7.86 7.50
CA GLY A 209 -5.88 -8.71 7.74
C GLY A 209 -4.72 -8.42 6.81
N SER A 210 -3.72 -9.31 6.83
CA SER A 210 -2.56 -9.27 5.96
C SER A 210 -2.68 -10.30 4.84
N TYR A 211 -2.46 -9.87 3.60
CA TYR A 211 -2.74 -10.66 2.40
C TYR A 211 -1.55 -10.69 1.47
N TYR A 212 -0.98 -11.89 1.29
CA TYR A 212 0.11 -12.16 0.35
C TYR A 212 -0.40 -12.25 -1.08
N ILE A 213 0.31 -11.62 -2.02
CA ILE A 213 -0.05 -11.65 -3.45
C ILE A 213 1.20 -12.02 -4.26
N PRO A 214 1.30 -13.26 -4.79
CA PRO A 214 0.32 -14.34 -4.72
C PRO A 214 0.23 -14.97 -3.32
N LYS A 215 -0.90 -15.64 -3.00
CA LYS A 215 -1.15 -16.23 -1.66
C LYS A 215 -0.04 -17.17 -1.18
N TYR A 216 0.52 -17.97 -2.09
CA TYR A 216 1.59 -18.92 -1.77
C TYR A 216 2.91 -18.25 -1.34
N ALA A 217 3.07 -16.94 -1.54
CA ALA A 217 4.28 -16.24 -1.14
C ALA A 217 4.54 -16.33 0.38
N VAL A 218 3.49 -16.55 1.19
CA VAL A 218 3.63 -16.77 2.64
C VAL A 218 4.57 -17.92 2.99
N PHE A 219 4.55 -19.02 2.24
CA PHE A 219 5.42 -20.16 2.53
C PHE A 219 6.88 -19.82 2.25
N PHE A 220 7.12 -19.08 1.17
CA PHE A 220 8.46 -18.63 0.83
C PHE A 220 8.99 -17.61 1.82
N THR A 221 8.18 -16.65 2.29
CA THR A 221 8.63 -15.68 3.30
C THR A 221 8.96 -16.36 4.62
N LEU A 222 8.19 -17.38 5.03
CA LEU A 222 8.47 -18.19 6.20
C LEU A 222 9.80 -18.94 6.06
N ILE A 223 9.98 -19.70 4.98
CA ILE A 223 11.25 -20.41 4.71
C ILE A 223 12.41 -19.41 4.68
N ALA A 224 12.21 -18.27 4.02
CA ALA A 224 13.23 -17.25 3.89
C ALA A 224 13.69 -16.69 5.24
N LYS A 225 12.73 -16.44 6.15
CA LYS A 225 13.01 -15.98 7.51
C LYS A 225 13.89 -16.97 8.27
N TYR A 226 13.60 -18.27 8.19
CA TYR A 226 14.39 -19.32 8.86
C TYR A 226 15.74 -19.61 8.18
N THR A 227 15.86 -19.33 6.88
CA THR A 227 17.07 -19.60 6.08
C THR A 227 17.88 -18.33 5.78
N THR A 228 17.80 -17.32 6.65
CA THR A 228 18.48 -16.03 6.49
C THR A 228 19.97 -16.15 6.07
N PRO A 229 20.80 -17.07 6.62
CA PRO A 229 22.18 -17.25 6.16
C PRO A 229 22.30 -17.67 4.68
N LEU A 230 21.41 -18.55 4.22
CA LEU A 230 21.37 -19.02 2.84
C LEU A 230 20.95 -17.89 1.88
N ILE A 231 19.97 -17.08 2.27
CA ILE A 231 19.56 -15.90 1.49
C ILE A 231 20.73 -14.94 1.34
N LYS A 232 21.47 -14.70 2.42
CA LYS A 232 22.66 -13.84 2.39
C LYS A 232 23.72 -14.35 1.40
N PHE A 233 23.84 -15.65 1.25
CA PHE A 233 24.77 -16.25 0.29
C PHE A 233 24.29 -16.13 -1.16
N ILE A 234 23.02 -16.43 -1.43
CA ILE A 234 22.42 -16.38 -2.78
C ILE A 234 22.38 -14.93 -3.30
N ASP A 235 21.98 -13.99 -2.45
CA ASP A 235 21.78 -12.61 -2.84
C ASP A 235 23.09 -11.84 -3.05
N LYS A 236 24.23 -12.36 -2.57
CA LYS A 236 25.58 -11.81 -2.84
C LYS A 236 26.15 -12.20 -4.21
N LYS A 237 25.60 -13.24 -4.85
CA LYS A 237 26.11 -13.78 -6.13
C LYS A 237 25.46 -13.16 -7.37
N ASN A 238 24.42 -12.35 -7.18
CA ASN A 238 23.68 -11.64 -8.23
C ASN A 238 23.85 -10.13 -8.07
#